data_AF-A0A520R0L7-F1
#
_entry.id   AF-A0A520R0L7-F1
#
_cell.length_a   1.000
_cell.length_b   1.000
_cell.length_c   1.000
_cell.angle_alpha   90.00
_cell.angle_beta   90.00
_cell.angle_gamma   90.00
#
_symmetry.space_group_name_H-M   'P 1'
#
loop_
_entity.id
_entity.type
_entity.pdbx_description
1 polymer ?
#
loop_
_entity_poly.entity_id
_entity_poly.type
_entity_poly.pdbx_seq_one_letter_code
_entity_poly.pdbx_strand_id
1 'polypeptide(L)'
;MKIDYDAAFDKYNARYEKTVGDKPLGSYAKFHNHMIKRLERGEFEQRLDTYVQLHSACKRMLDGGSTISDALVHDFEEAAAWVAVKAPDLYTMFKGEIGDPKDAAPEAKE
;
A
#
# COMPACT_ATOMS: atom_id res chain seq x y z
N MET A 1 8.29 17.80 3.46
CA MET A 1 7.89 17.59 2.05
C MET A 1 6.50 18.19 1.93
N LYS A 2 6.27 19.27 1.15
CA LYS A 2 4.91 19.79 0.94
C LYS A 2 4.22 18.84 -0.03
N ILE A 3 3.28 18.04 0.46
CA ILE A 3 2.45 17.21 -0.42
C ILE A 3 1.50 18.15 -1.15
N ASP A 4 1.56 18.16 -2.47
CA ASP A 4 0.59 18.89 -3.27
C ASP A 4 -0.69 18.06 -3.37
N TYR A 5 -1.59 18.27 -2.41
CA TYR A 5 -2.83 17.51 -2.29
C TYR A 5 -3.75 17.73 -3.49
N ASP A 6 -3.68 18.90 -4.13
CA ASP A 6 -4.52 19.24 -5.29
C ASP A 6 -4.10 18.41 -6.51
N ALA A 7 -2.82 18.43 -6.88
CA ALA A 7 -2.28 17.60 -7.95
C ALA A 7 -2.35 16.10 -7.62
N ALA A 8 -2.24 15.72 -6.34
CA ALA A 8 -2.39 14.33 -5.92
C ALA A 8 -3.84 13.85 -6.08
N PHE A 9 -4.82 14.70 -5.76
CA PHE A 9 -6.24 14.38 -5.88
C PHE A 9 -6.67 14.29 -7.34
N ASP A 10 -6.20 15.20 -8.20
CA ASP A 10 -6.44 15.13 -9.65
C ASP A 10 -5.93 13.80 -10.23
N LYS A 11 -4.70 13.42 -9.90
CA LYS A 11 -4.11 12.13 -10.30
C LYS A 11 -4.87 10.94 -9.70
N TYR A 12 -5.36 11.04 -8.47
CA TYR A 12 -6.21 10.02 -7.86
C TYR A 12 -7.50 9.84 -8.67
N ASN A 13 -8.16 10.94 -9.05
CA ASN A 13 -9.37 10.90 -9.86
C ASN A 13 -9.14 10.22 -11.21
N ALA A 14 -8.09 10.62 -11.92
CA ALA A 14 -7.71 10.00 -13.18
C ALA A 14 -7.40 8.50 -13.04
N ARG A 15 -6.68 8.10 -11.98
CA ARG A 15 -6.40 6.68 -11.71
C ARG A 15 -7.66 5.91 -11.35
N TYR A 16 -8.47 6.44 -10.46
CA TYR A 16 -9.70 5.80 -10.01
C TYR A 16 -10.63 5.58 -11.20
N GLU A 17 -10.88 6.60 -12.01
CA GLU A 17 -11.70 6.49 -13.22
C GLU A 17 -11.15 5.43 -14.19
N LYS A 18 -9.84 5.41 -14.41
CA LYS A 18 -9.20 4.42 -15.30
C LYS A 18 -9.28 2.99 -14.77
N THR A 19 -9.21 2.79 -13.46
CA THR A 19 -9.08 1.44 -12.87
C THR A 19 -10.43 0.86 -12.43
N VAL A 20 -11.29 1.73 -11.90
CA VAL A 20 -12.57 1.37 -11.28
C VAL A 20 -13.75 1.79 -12.15
N GLY A 21 -13.57 2.81 -12.99
CA GLY A 21 -14.63 3.46 -13.77
C GLY A 21 -15.15 4.74 -13.10
N ASP A 22 -15.98 5.45 -13.85
CA ASP A 22 -16.71 6.62 -13.33
C ASP A 22 -17.78 6.15 -12.33
N LYS A 23 -17.55 6.44 -11.05
CA LYS A 23 -18.50 6.16 -9.96
C LYS A 23 -18.73 7.42 -9.13
N PRO A 24 -19.96 7.63 -8.64
CA PRO A 24 -20.25 8.78 -7.80
C PRO A 24 -19.47 8.72 -6.48
N LEU A 25 -19.15 9.90 -5.92
CA LEU A 25 -18.53 10.06 -4.61
C LEU A 25 -19.27 9.21 -3.55
N GLY A 26 -18.51 8.57 -2.65
CA GLY A 26 -19.06 7.66 -1.63
C GLY A 26 -19.45 6.26 -2.14
N SER A 27 -19.39 5.99 -3.45
CA SER A 27 -19.67 4.66 -3.98
C SER A 27 -18.52 3.69 -3.71
N TYR A 28 -18.87 2.47 -3.31
CA TYR A 28 -17.92 1.39 -3.15
C TYR A 28 -17.60 0.73 -4.49
N ALA A 29 -16.35 0.33 -4.63
CA ALA A 29 -15.88 -0.41 -5.76
C ALA A 29 -14.72 -1.32 -5.41
N LYS A 30 -14.56 -2.36 -6.24
CA LYS A 30 -13.47 -3.31 -6.08
C LYS A 30 -12.24 -2.76 -6.78
N PHE A 31 -11.15 -2.59 -6.04
CA PHE A 31 -9.84 -2.26 -6.55
C PHE A 31 -8.87 -3.37 -6.13
N HIS A 32 -8.44 -4.18 -7.09
CA HIS A 32 -7.68 -5.40 -6.83
C HIS A 32 -8.38 -6.31 -5.80
N ASN A 33 -7.74 -6.54 -4.64
CA ASN A 33 -8.24 -7.39 -3.57
C ASN A 33 -9.00 -6.61 -2.48
N HIS A 34 -9.09 -5.29 -2.60
CA HIS A 34 -9.70 -4.41 -1.60
C HIS A 34 -10.97 -3.74 -2.14
N MET A 35 -11.90 -3.49 -1.23
CA MET A 35 -13.10 -2.72 -1.52
C MET A 35 -12.89 -1.29 -1.05
N ILE A 36 -12.72 -0.37 -2.00
CA ILE A 36 -12.45 1.04 -1.73
C ILE A 36 -13.69 1.85 -2.04
N LYS A 37 -13.88 2.96 -1.32
CA LYS A 37 -14.91 3.93 -1.65
C LYS A 37 -14.31 5.07 -2.45
N ARG A 38 -15.10 5.68 -3.32
CA ARG A 38 -14.73 6.92 -3.98
C ARG A 38 -14.61 8.03 -2.94
N LEU A 39 -13.38 8.47 -2.68
CA LEU A 39 -13.05 9.45 -1.65
C LEU A 39 -13.36 10.87 -2.13
N GLU A 40 -13.91 11.68 -1.24
CA GLU A 40 -13.90 13.13 -1.37
C GLU A 40 -12.52 13.70 -1.00
N ARG A 41 -12.29 14.98 -1.32
CA ARG A 41 -10.98 15.62 -1.13
C ARG A 41 -10.47 15.51 0.30
N GLY A 42 -11.30 15.86 1.29
CA GLY A 42 -10.89 15.83 2.70
C GLY A 42 -10.53 14.42 3.19
N GLU A 43 -11.26 13.41 2.74
CA GLU A 43 -10.95 12.01 3.07
C GLU A 43 -9.70 11.52 2.35
N PHE A 44 -9.51 11.92 1.09
CA PHE A 44 -8.32 11.59 0.31
C PHE A 44 -7.06 12.15 0.97
N GLU A 45 -7.10 13.39 1.46
CA GLU A 45 -5.96 14.02 2.16
C GLU A 45 -5.54 13.19 3.39
N GLN A 46 -6.51 12.73 4.19
CA GLN A 46 -6.23 11.88 5.36
C GLN A 46 -5.64 10.53 4.94
N ARG A 47 -6.22 9.87 3.93
CA ARG A 47 -5.74 8.57 3.44
C ARG A 47 -4.37 8.66 2.79
N LEU A 48 -4.09 9.76 2.09
CA LEU A 48 -2.79 10.02 1.50
C LEU A 48 -1.72 10.25 2.57
N ASP A 49 -2.05 10.96 3.65
CA ASP A 49 -1.13 11.14 4.77
C ASP A 49 -0.77 9.78 5.41
N THR A 50 -1.78 8.95 5.70
CA THR A 50 -1.57 7.57 6.20
C THR A 50 -0.68 6.76 5.26
N TYR A 51 -0.95 6.80 3.95
CA TYR A 51 -0.11 6.11 2.95
C TYR A 51 1.34 6.59 2.99
N VAL A 52 1.59 7.90 3.07
CA VAL A 52 2.94 8.47 3.11
C VAL A 52 3.66 8.13 4.42
N GLN A 53 2.94 8.10 5.54
CA GLN A 53 3.46 7.67 6.84
C GLN A 53 3.89 6.21 6.80
N LEU A 54 3.02 5.30 6.33
CA LEU A 54 3.31 3.88 6.18
C LEU A 54 4.44 3.63 5.19
N HIS A 55 4.43 4.33 4.05
CA HIS A 55 5.52 4.25 3.07
C HIS A 55 6.87 4.63 3.69
N SER A 56 6.89 5.69 4.52
CA SER A 56 8.12 6.13 5.21
C SER A 56 8.55 5.14 6.29
N ALA A 57 7.61 4.51 6.99
CA ALA A 57 7.88 3.45 7.95
C ALA A 57 8.47 2.20 7.26
N CYS A 58 7.83 1.71 6.19
CA CYS A 58 8.33 0.62 5.36
C CYS A 58 9.74 0.92 4.86
N LYS A 59 9.97 2.13 4.34
CA LYS A 59 11.28 2.54 3.84
C LYS A 59 12.35 2.54 4.93
N ARG A 60 12.03 2.98 6.15
CA ARG A 60 12.97 2.94 7.29
C ARG A 60 13.28 1.51 7.72
N MET A 61 12.29 0.62 7.72
CA MET A 61 12.50 -0.79 8.05
C MET A 61 13.37 -1.49 7.00
N LEU A 62 13.12 -1.20 5.72
CA LEU A 62 13.97 -1.63 4.59
C LEU A 62 15.42 -1.17 4.75
N ASP A 63 15.62 0.13 4.97
CA ASP A 63 16.95 0.74 5.13
C ASP A 63 17.67 0.21 6.37
N GLY A 64 16.92 -0.06 7.44
CA GLY A 64 17.43 -0.62 8.69
C GLY A 64 17.61 -2.14 8.69
N GLY A 65 17.33 -2.85 7.58
CA GLY A 65 17.44 -4.31 7.48
C GLY A 65 16.54 -5.08 8.46
N SER A 66 15.45 -4.45 8.92
CA SER A 66 14.53 -5.02 9.91
C SER A 66 13.38 -5.72 9.22
N THR A 67 12.94 -6.86 9.78
CA THR A 67 11.78 -7.61 9.27
C THR A 67 10.52 -6.73 9.34
N ILE A 68 9.91 -6.46 8.19
CA ILE A 68 8.59 -5.84 8.16
C ILE A 68 7.56 -6.88 8.57
N SER A 69 6.71 -6.53 9.54
CA SER A 69 5.59 -7.38 9.95
C SER A 69 4.54 -7.46 8.84
N ASP A 70 3.98 -8.64 8.63
CA ASP A 70 2.89 -8.88 7.67
C ASP A 70 1.71 -7.91 7.84
N ALA A 71 1.35 -7.60 9.09
CA ALA A 71 0.33 -6.58 9.41
C ALA A 71 0.64 -5.22 8.77
N LEU A 72 1.90 -4.76 8.83
CA LEU A 72 2.30 -3.48 8.26
C LEU A 72 2.27 -3.50 6.72
N VAL A 73 2.56 -4.66 6.11
CA VAL A 73 2.41 -4.84 4.66
C VAL A 73 0.93 -4.72 4.28
N HIS A 74 0.04 -5.42 4.99
CA HIS A 74 -1.40 -5.35 4.74
C HIS A 74 -1.98 -3.95 4.96
N ASP A 75 -1.60 -3.25 6.04
CA ASP A 75 -1.99 -1.85 6.27
C ASP A 75 -1.51 -0.93 5.14
N PHE A 76 -0.30 -1.15 4.63
CA PHE A 76 0.25 -0.38 3.52
C PHE A 76 -0.48 -0.67 2.20
N GLU A 77 -0.76 -1.93 1.91
CA GLU A 77 -1.54 -2.35 0.73
C GLU A 77 -2.95 -1.75 0.76
N GLU A 78 -3.60 -1.78 1.92
CA GLU A 78 -4.91 -1.16 2.12
C GLU A 78 -4.83 0.36 1.89
N ALA A 79 -3.87 1.04 2.53
CA ALA A 79 -3.68 2.49 2.38
C ALA A 79 -3.40 2.88 0.92
N ALA A 80 -2.61 2.09 0.19
CA ALA A 80 -2.34 2.29 -1.23
C ALA A 80 -3.61 2.12 -2.07
N ALA A 81 -4.41 1.09 -1.78
CA ALA A 81 -5.68 0.85 -2.45
C ALA A 81 -6.64 2.04 -2.27
N TRP A 82 -6.74 2.61 -1.07
CA TRP A 82 -7.58 3.78 -0.80
C TRP A 82 -7.22 4.98 -1.69
N VAL A 83 -5.94 5.19 -1.99
CA VAL A 83 -5.47 6.25 -2.90
C VAL A 83 -5.38 5.81 -4.37
N ALA A 84 -6.03 4.68 -4.72
CA ALA A 84 -6.03 4.07 -6.06
C ALA A 84 -4.61 3.90 -6.63
N VAL A 85 -3.65 3.57 -5.77
CA VAL A 85 -2.27 3.25 -6.14
C VAL A 85 -2.06 1.76 -5.95
N LYS A 86 -1.49 1.11 -6.95
CA LYS A 86 -1.04 -0.27 -6.78
C LYS A 86 0.18 -0.25 -5.86
N ALA A 87 0.06 -0.83 -4.66
CA ALA A 87 1.22 -1.03 -3.80
C ALA A 87 2.27 -1.84 -4.58
N PRO A 88 3.56 -1.47 -4.53
CA PRO A 88 4.61 -2.37 -4.96
C PRO A 88 4.49 -3.66 -4.16
N ASP A 89 4.76 -4.79 -4.81
CA ASP A 89 4.79 -6.08 -4.15
C ASP A 89 6.00 -6.12 -3.21
N LEU A 90 5.78 -5.62 -1.98
CA LEU A 90 6.83 -5.57 -0.95
C LEU A 90 7.34 -6.98 -0.69
N TYR A 91 6.44 -7.96 -0.66
CA TYR A 91 6.80 -9.38 -0.58
C TYR A 91 7.82 -9.80 -1.62
N THR A 92 7.68 -9.43 -2.90
CA THR A 92 8.66 -9.74 -3.95
C THR A 92 9.96 -8.96 -3.77
N MET A 93 9.92 -7.75 -3.23
CA MET A 93 11.14 -6.99 -2.87
C MET A 93 11.89 -7.63 -1.69
N PHE A 94 11.19 -8.25 -0.73
CA PHE A 94 11.78 -8.90 0.44
C PHE A 94 12.13 -10.38 0.24
N LYS A 95 11.43 -11.08 -0.65
CA LYS A 95 11.64 -12.51 -0.93
C LYS A 95 13.00 -12.80 -1.58
N GLY A 96 13.72 -11.75 -2.00
CA GLY A 96 15.13 -11.84 -2.40
C GLY A 96 16.13 -11.89 -1.24
N GLU A 97 15.73 -11.53 -0.01
CA GLU A 97 16.63 -11.43 1.15
C GLU A 97 16.17 -12.18 2.40
N ILE A 98 14.88 -12.46 2.55
CA ILE A 98 14.40 -13.37 3.60
C ILE A 98 14.20 -14.75 2.97
N GLY A 99 15.26 -15.54 3.00
CA GLY A 99 15.16 -16.99 2.79
C GLY A 99 14.07 -17.55 3.70
N ASP A 100 13.23 -18.41 3.13
CA ASP A 100 12.23 -19.17 3.86
C ASP A 100 12.80 -19.67 5.20
N PRO A 101 12.17 -19.43 6.36
CA PRO A 101 12.61 -20.02 7.62
C PRO A 101 12.53 -21.55 7.63
N LYS A 102 11.96 -22.15 6.56
CA LYS A 102 12.01 -23.59 6.28
C LYS A 102 13.31 -24.04 5.63
N ASP A 103 14.07 -23.13 5.00
CA ASP A 103 15.38 -23.40 4.41
C ASP A 103 16.53 -23.19 5.43
N ALA A 104 16.25 -22.49 6.55
CA ALA A 104 17.21 -22.21 7.63
C ALA A 104 17.20 -23.22 8.79
N ALA A 105 16.47 -24.34 8.67
CA ALA A 105 16.54 -25.44 9.61
C ALA A 105 17.30 -26.60 8.97
N PRO A 106 18.55 -26.91 9.38
CA PRO A 106 19.09 -28.22 9.07
C PRO A 106 18.16 -29.25 9.71
N GLU A 107 17.54 -30.11 8.90
CA GLU A 107 16.80 -31.26 9.37
C GLU A 107 17.66 -32.00 10.40
N ALA A 108 17.16 -32.09 11.64
CA ALA A 108 17.71 -32.98 12.64
C ALA A 108 17.55 -34.40 12.08
N LYS A 109 18.66 -34.96 11.59
CA LYS A 109 18.73 -36.40 11.32
C LYS A 109 18.81 -37.12 12.66
N GLU A 110 17.78 -37.89 12.98
CA GLU A 110 17.90 -39.07 13.84
C GLU A 110 18.50 -40.24 13.06
#